data_AF-A0A511N3B8-F1
#
_entry.id   AF-A0A511N3B8-F1
#
_cell.length_a   1.000
_cell.length_b   1.000
_cell.length_c   1.000
_cell.angle_alpha   90.00
_cell.angle_beta   90.00
_cell.angle_gamma   90.00
#
_symmetry.space_group_name_H-M   'P 1'
#
loop_
_entity.id
_entity.type
_entity.pdbx_description
1 polymer ?
#
loop_
_entity_poly.entity_id
_entity_poly.type
_entity_poly.pdbx_seq_one_letter_code
_entity_poly.pdbx_strand_id
1 'polypeptide(L)'
;MEEPVIVLSRQELDTLLSSLVERDEKLVFKKDIKPKKTDEPVDLYVFSGHLEALRSEELDGMLMETIEDLGYEAKDEDEAWEVIKAFYLPRKCSLMKVDEDEYIIGDELARRLGLLKEAP
;
A
#
# COMPACT_ATOMS: atom_id res chain seq x y z
N MET A 1 -14.12 -3.47 16.51
CA MET A 1 -14.50 -3.27 15.10
C MET A 1 -13.45 -4.03 14.31
N GLU A 2 -13.84 -4.93 13.41
CA GLU A 2 -12.86 -5.61 12.55
C GLU A 2 -12.22 -4.54 11.64
N GLU A 3 -10.89 -4.50 11.63
CA GLU A 3 -10.14 -3.61 10.74
C GLU A 3 -10.35 -4.08 9.29
N PRO A 4 -10.58 -3.16 8.33
CA PRO A 4 -10.82 -3.56 6.96
C PRO A 4 -9.55 -4.20 6.37
N VAL A 5 -9.64 -5.49 6.06
CA VAL A 5 -8.61 -6.23 5.32
C VAL A 5 -9.00 -6.26 3.84
N ILE A 6 -8.12 -5.74 3.00
CA ILE A 6 -8.21 -5.83 1.54
C ILE A 6 -7.45 -7.10 1.13
N VAL A 7 -8.07 -7.96 0.33
CA VAL A 7 -7.43 -9.19 -0.17
C VAL A 7 -7.48 -9.17 -1.68
N LEU A 8 -6.32 -9.27 -2.31
CA LEU A 8 -6.15 -9.38 -3.75
C LEU A 8 -5.24 -10.58 -4.05
N SER A 9 -5.38 -11.15 -5.23
CA SER A 9 -4.34 -11.96 -5.86
C SER A 9 -3.29 -11.06 -6.53
N ARG A 10 -2.10 -11.60 -6.83
CA ARG A 10 -1.10 -10.83 -7.59
C ARG A 10 -1.64 -10.34 -8.95
N GLN A 11 -2.44 -11.14 -9.64
CA GLN A 11 -3.03 -10.74 -10.92
C GLN A 11 -4.00 -9.56 -10.79
N GLU A 12 -4.78 -9.50 -9.71
CA GLU A 12 -5.69 -8.38 -9.44
C GLU A 12 -4.91 -7.10 -9.12
N LEU A 13 -3.82 -7.21 -8.35
CA LEU A 13 -2.90 -6.09 -8.13
C LEU A 13 -2.31 -5.61 -9.45
N ASP A 14 -1.70 -6.49 -10.25
CA ASP A 14 -1.10 -6.11 -11.54
C ASP A 14 -2.12 -5.45 -12.48
N THR A 15 -3.36 -5.95 -12.49
CA THR A 15 -4.46 -5.36 -13.25
C THR A 15 -4.76 -3.94 -12.76
N LEU A 16 -4.85 -3.73 -11.45
CA LEU A 16 -5.02 -2.40 -10.85
C LEU A 16 -3.87 -1.47 -11.25
N LEU A 17 -2.62 -1.87 -11.02
CA LEU A 17 -1.44 -1.05 -11.32
C LEU A 17 -1.37 -0.68 -12.80
N SER A 18 -1.67 -1.62 -13.70
CA SER A 18 -1.72 -1.38 -15.15
C SER A 18 -2.78 -0.36 -15.56
N SER A 19 -3.82 -0.14 -14.75
CA SER A 19 -4.89 0.84 -14.99
C SER A 19 -4.53 2.25 -14.52
N LEU A 20 -3.43 2.40 -13.78
CA LEU A 20 -2.95 3.65 -13.18
C LEU A 20 -1.79 4.26 -13.97
N VAL A 21 -1.60 5.56 -13.77
CA VAL A 21 -0.35 6.28 -14.01
C VAL A 21 -0.01 7.10 -12.77
N GLU A 22 1.28 7.39 -12.58
CA GLU A 22 1.71 8.40 -11.64
C GLU A 22 1.76 9.77 -12.35
N ARG A 23 1.16 10.76 -11.71
CA ARG A 23 1.15 12.16 -12.17
C ARG A 23 1.21 13.07 -10.97
N ASP A 24 2.21 13.94 -10.94
CA ASP A 24 2.42 14.91 -9.86
C ASP A 24 2.42 14.21 -8.47
N GLU A 25 3.18 13.11 -8.36
CA GLU A 25 3.31 12.26 -7.15
C GLU A 25 1.98 11.67 -6.66
N LYS A 26 1.02 11.46 -7.58
CA LYS A 26 -0.27 10.87 -7.28
C LYS A 26 -0.61 9.76 -8.26
N LEU A 27 -1.17 8.68 -7.71
CA LEU A 27 -1.81 7.64 -8.50
C LEU A 27 -3.15 8.11 -9.06
N VAL A 28 -3.31 8.00 -10.38
CA VAL A 28 -4.51 8.40 -11.10
C VAL A 28 -4.91 7.33 -12.11
N PHE A 29 -6.19 7.05 -12.23
CA PHE A 29 -6.69 6.13 -13.25
C PHE A 29 -6.57 6.73 -14.65
N LYS A 30 -6.04 5.93 -15.59
CA LYS A 30 -5.93 6.27 -17.01
C LYS A 30 -7.27 6.67 -17.62
N LYS A 31 -8.37 6.04 -17.20
CA LYS A 31 -9.74 6.33 -17.69
C LYS A 31 -10.25 7.73 -17.33
N ASP A 32 -9.72 8.35 -16.27
CA ASP A 32 -10.24 9.61 -15.72
C ASP A 32 -9.49 10.84 -16.23
N ILE A 33 -8.44 10.64 -17.04
CA ILE A 33 -7.56 11.69 -17.52
C ILE A 33 -7.28 11.59 -19.02
N LYS A 34 -6.87 12.71 -19.61
CA LYS A 34 -6.18 12.69 -20.90
C LYS A 34 -4.70 12.31 -20.67
N PRO A 35 -4.13 11.38 -21.44
CA PRO A 35 -2.71 11.03 -21.34
C PRO A 35 -1.79 12.23 -21.61
N LYS A 36 -0.69 12.33 -20.85
CA LYS A 36 0.41 13.27 -21.06
C LYS A 36 1.73 12.52 -21.23
N LYS A 37 2.71 13.15 -21.87
CA LYS A 37 4.06 12.59 -22.04
C LYS A 37 4.81 12.38 -20.72
N THR A 38 4.41 13.08 -19.67
CA THR A 38 4.99 13.03 -18.33
C THR A 38 4.25 12.07 -17.40
N ASP A 39 3.25 11.34 -17.91
CA ASP A 39 2.59 10.31 -17.12
C ASP A 39 3.50 9.09 -17.07
N GLU A 40 3.81 8.62 -15.86
CA GLU A 40 4.68 7.48 -15.66
C GLU A 40 3.84 6.20 -15.44
N PRO A 41 4.25 5.06 -16.02
CA PRO A 41 3.58 3.79 -15.73
C PRO A 41 3.77 3.43 -14.26
N VAL A 42 2.74 2.85 -13.65
CA VAL A 42 2.81 2.38 -12.26
C VAL A 42 3.08 0.88 -12.29
N ASP A 43 4.23 0.50 -11.75
CA ASP A 43 4.54 -0.88 -11.35
C ASP A 43 4.52 -1.00 -9.82
N LEU A 44 4.90 -2.16 -9.28
CA LEU A 44 4.90 -2.39 -7.84
C LEU A 44 5.87 -1.48 -7.09
N TYR A 45 7.02 -1.15 -7.69
CA TYR A 45 8.03 -0.29 -7.08
C TYR A 45 7.54 1.17 -7.01
N VAL A 46 6.91 1.67 -8.06
CA VAL A 46 6.27 3.00 -8.02
C VAL A 46 5.12 2.99 -7.01
N PHE A 47 4.29 1.94 -7.01
CA PHE A 47 3.18 1.82 -6.07
C PHE A 47 3.63 1.78 -4.61
N SER A 48 4.75 1.14 -4.30
CA SER A 48 5.25 1.04 -2.92
C SER A 48 5.64 2.39 -2.32
N GLY A 49 6.00 3.37 -3.14
CA GLY A 49 6.22 4.75 -2.70
C GLY A 49 4.96 5.45 -2.17
N HIS A 50 3.77 4.88 -2.39
CA HIS A 50 2.48 5.37 -1.87
C HIS A 50 1.96 4.56 -0.67
N LEU A 51 2.69 3.54 -0.24
CA LEU A 51 2.36 2.71 0.92
C LEU A 51 3.01 3.29 2.18
N GLU A 52 2.39 3.03 3.33
CA GLU A 52 2.92 3.46 4.62
C GLU A 52 4.00 2.49 5.14
N ALA A 53 3.84 1.20 4.84
CA ALA A 53 4.81 0.15 5.15
C ALA A 53 4.50 -1.10 4.30
N LEU A 54 5.49 -1.98 4.14
CA LEU A 54 5.33 -3.24 3.41
C LEU A 54 6.19 -4.36 4.00
N ARG A 55 5.66 -5.58 3.89
CA ARG A 55 6.39 -6.83 4.05
C ARG A 55 6.16 -7.64 2.77
N SER A 56 7.21 -7.76 1.97
CA SER A 56 7.14 -8.36 0.63
C SER A 56 8.34 -9.26 0.37
N GLU A 57 8.13 -10.35 -0.38
CA GLU A 57 9.24 -11.15 -0.90
C GLU A 57 9.93 -10.51 -2.11
N GLU A 58 9.22 -9.64 -2.85
CA GLU A 58 9.72 -9.02 -4.08
C GLU A 58 10.38 -7.65 -3.87
N LEU A 59 9.95 -6.93 -2.83
CA LEU A 59 10.50 -5.63 -2.45
C LEU A 59 11.18 -5.75 -1.10
N ASP A 60 12.43 -5.30 -1.02
CA ASP A 60 13.16 -5.18 0.25
C ASP A 60 12.44 -4.16 1.14
N GLY A 61 11.66 -4.67 2.10
CA GLY A 61 10.98 -3.86 3.11
C GLY A 61 11.95 -3.42 4.19
N MET A 62 12.04 -2.12 4.46
CA MET A 62 12.89 -1.57 5.51
C MET A 62 12.17 -1.62 6.87
N LEU A 63 11.70 -2.80 7.29
CA LEU A 63 10.85 -2.96 8.49
C LEU A 63 11.54 -2.48 9.77
N MET A 64 12.83 -2.81 9.93
CA MET A 64 13.61 -2.40 11.09
C MET A 64 13.85 -0.88 11.12
N GLU A 65 14.17 -0.27 9.97
CA GLU A 65 14.31 1.19 9.90
C GLU A 65 12.96 1.89 10.13
N THR A 66 11.87 1.31 9.63
CA THR A 66 10.52 1.84 9.83
C THR A 66 10.17 1.89 11.31
N ILE A 67 10.39 0.82 12.08
CA ILE A 67 10.10 0.87 13.52
C ILE A 67 11.01 1.83 14.28
N GLU A 68 12.27 1.99 13.86
CA GLU A 68 13.21 2.95 14.45
C GLU A 68 12.70 4.40 14.25
N ASP A 69 12.26 4.74 13.04
CA ASP A 69 11.66 6.03 12.72
C ASP A 69 10.37 6.31 13.50
N LEU A 70 9.60 5.25 13.77
CA LEU A 70 8.40 5.32 14.61
C LEU A 70 8.71 5.42 16.12
N GLY A 71 9.96 5.23 16.53
CA GLY A 71 10.40 5.26 17.93
C GLY A 71 10.13 3.98 18.71
N TYR A 72 10.08 2.83 18.02
CA TYR A 72 9.88 1.50 18.60
C TYR A 72 11.09 0.60 18.36
N GLU A 73 11.14 -0.51 19.10
CA GLU A 73 12.15 -1.56 18.96
C GLU A 73 11.47 -2.91 18.75
N ALA A 74 12.13 -3.81 18.02
CA ALA A 74 11.72 -5.19 17.82
C ALA A 74 12.95 -6.11 17.79
N LYS A 75 12.76 -7.39 18.12
CA LYS A 75 13.86 -8.38 18.10
C LYS A 75 14.13 -8.94 16.71
N ASP A 76 13.10 -8.95 15.86
CA ASP A 76 13.11 -9.52 14.52
C ASP A 76 12.03 -8.87 13.65
N GLU A 77 12.01 -9.23 12.37
CA GLU A 77 11.07 -8.69 11.38
C GLU A 77 9.62 -9.09 11.63
N ASP A 78 9.38 -10.24 12.27
CA ASP A 78 8.02 -10.67 12.63
C ASP A 78 7.45 -9.74 13.71
N GLU A 79 8.21 -9.50 14.78
CA GLU A 79 7.84 -8.56 15.84
C GLU A 79 7.75 -7.13 15.28
N ALA A 80 8.67 -6.72 14.41
CA ALA A 80 8.63 -5.40 13.77
C ALA A 80 7.34 -5.20 12.97
N TRP A 81 6.93 -6.21 12.20
CA TRP A 81 5.73 -6.14 11.39
C TRP A 81 4.44 -6.04 12.21
N GLU A 82 4.34 -6.78 13.32
CA GLU A 82 3.21 -6.66 14.24
C GLU A 82 3.15 -5.27 14.89
N VAL A 83 4.30 -4.68 15.24
CA VAL A 83 4.38 -3.32 15.78
C VAL A 83 3.93 -2.28 14.74
N ILE A 84 4.39 -2.41 13.50
CA ILE A 84 3.99 -1.53 12.38
C ILE A 84 2.48 -1.60 12.15
N LYS A 85 1.90 -2.80 12.09
CA LYS A 85 0.45 -2.98 11.96
C LYS A 85 -0.30 -2.31 13.12
N ALA A 86 0.13 -2.55 14.36
CA ALA A 86 -0.48 -1.95 15.55
C ALA A 86 -0.37 -0.41 15.55
N PHE A 87 0.68 0.14 14.93
CA PHE A 87 0.84 1.57 14.76
C PHE A 87 -0.12 2.13 13.70
N TYR A 88 -0.13 1.58 12.48
CA TYR A 88 -0.86 2.20 11.37
C TYR A 88 -2.36 1.89 11.31
N LEU A 89 -2.78 0.66 11.62
CA LEU A 89 -4.18 0.25 11.42
C LEU A 89 -5.21 1.11 12.19
N PRO A 90 -4.94 1.57 13.43
CA PRO A 90 -5.83 2.52 14.11
C PRO A 90 -5.84 3.93 13.51
N ARG A 91 -4.90 4.27 12.63
CA ARG A 91 -4.61 5.62 12.11
C ARG A 91 -5.11 5.83 10.68
N LYS A 92 -6.27 5.28 10.33
CA LYS A 92 -6.87 5.37 8.99
C LYS A 92 -6.01 4.72 7.92
N CYS A 93 -5.43 3.57 8.25
CA CYS A 93 -4.77 2.70 7.30
C CYS A 93 -5.44 1.33 7.33
N SER A 94 -5.32 0.62 6.22
CA SER A 94 -5.87 -0.71 6.01
C SER A 94 -4.75 -1.68 5.67
N LEU A 95 -4.92 -2.94 6.09
CA LEU A 95 -4.03 -4.03 5.68
C LEU A 95 -4.49 -4.53 4.30
N MET A 96 -3.59 -4.50 3.33
CA MET A 96 -3.80 -5.11 2.02
C MET A 96 -2.90 -6.35 1.90
N LYS A 97 -3.52 -7.51 1.70
CA LYS A 97 -2.82 -8.79 1.48
C LYS A 97 -2.83 -9.12 0.00
N VAL A 98 -1.68 -9.46 -0.54
CA VAL A 98 -1.51 -9.90 -1.93
C VAL A 98 -0.72 -11.19 -1.93
N ASP A 99 -1.43 -12.31 -2.02
CA ASP A 99 -0.87 -13.65 -1.82
C ASP A 99 -0.11 -13.74 -0.46
N GLU A 100 1.22 -13.86 -0.47
CA GLU A 100 2.06 -13.93 0.76
C GLU A 100 2.54 -12.56 1.25
N ASP A 101 2.40 -11.51 0.42
CA ASP A 101 2.82 -10.16 0.74
C ASP A 101 1.75 -9.40 1.54
N GLU A 102 2.20 -8.51 2.42
CA GLU A 102 1.33 -7.62 3.19
C GLU A 102 1.78 -6.16 3.07
N TYR A 103 0.81 -5.28 2.85
CA TYR A 103 1.02 -3.85 2.63
C TYR A 103 0.12 -3.03 3.55
N ILE A 104 0.63 -1.92 4.09
CA ILE A 104 -0.17 -0.90 4.77
C ILE A 104 -0.46 0.22 3.78
N ILE A 105 -1.75 0.47 3.54
CA ILE A 105 -2.22 1.53 2.66
C ILE A 105 -3.13 2.48 3.43
N GLY A 106 -2.96 3.79 3.24
CA GLY A 106 -3.88 4.79 3.79
C GLY A 106 -5.31 4.62 3.25
N ASP A 107 -6.31 4.73 4.12
CA ASP A 107 -7.72 4.52 3.79
C ASP A 107 -8.20 5.43 2.65
N GLU A 108 -7.71 6.68 2.61
CA GLU A 108 -8.06 7.63 1.55
C GLU A 108 -7.60 7.12 0.18
N LEU A 109 -6.35 6.66 0.08
CA LEU A 109 -5.81 6.11 -1.14
C LEU A 109 -6.55 4.83 -1.51
N ALA A 110 -6.74 3.92 -0.55
CA ALA A 110 -7.47 2.67 -0.78
C ALA A 110 -8.90 2.91 -1.30
N ARG A 111 -9.62 3.91 -0.78
CA ARG A 111 -10.94 4.33 -1.28
C ARG A 111 -10.86 4.92 -2.69
N ARG A 112 -9.90 5.82 -2.95
CA ARG A 112 -9.69 6.40 -4.27
C ARG A 112 -9.40 5.34 -5.33
N LEU A 113 -8.69 4.27 -4.95
CA LEU A 113 -8.39 3.13 -5.82
C LEU A 113 -9.55 2.11 -5.91
N GLY A 114 -10.65 2.32 -5.17
CA GLY A 114 -11.81 1.42 -5.16
C GLY A 114 -11.60 0.12 -4.39
N LEU A 115 -10.56 0.03 -3.55
CA LEU A 115 -10.23 -1.15 -2.73
C LEU A 115 -11.09 -1.23 -1.46
N LEU A 116 -11.48 -0.08 -0.91
CA LEU A 116 -12.42 0.02 0.19
C LEU A 116 -13.74 0.58 -0.31
N LYS A 117 -14.85 -0.08 0.07
CA LYS A 117 -16.19 0.50 -0.13
C LYS A 117 -16.29 1.79 0.68
N GLU A 118 -16.91 2.82 0.11
CA GLU A 118 -17.32 4.00 0.87
C GLU A 118 -18.13 3.53 2.08
N ALA A 119 -17.76 4.02 3.28
CA ALA A 119 -18.65 3.86 4.41
C ALA A 119 -19.94 4.63 4.06
N PRO A 120 -21.13 4.04 4.28
CA PRO A 120 -22.40 4.69 3.96
C PRO A 120 -22.59 6.02 4.69
#